data_AF-A0A7S2RHB6-F1
#
_entry.id   AF-A0A7S2RHB6-F1
#
_cell.length_a   1.000
_cell.length_b   1.000
_cell.length_c   1.000
_cell.angle_alpha   90.00
_cell.angle_beta   90.00
_cell.angle_gamma   90.00
#
_symmetry.space_group_name_H-M   'P 1'
#
loop_
_entity.id
_entity.type
_entity.pdbx_description
1 polymer ?
#
loop_
_entity_poly.entity_id
_entity_poly.type
_entity_poly.pdbx_seq_one_letter_code
_entity_poly.pdbx_strand_id
1 'polypeptide(L)'
;MAQRQMIVIETNSCPSGQKSMPTKTNDNDTSANTQYYQVIENTFGALLADSGENLPGGIYAVIFDKNPMEATGYAQCMADYLDKKVVCCEFFKADKNPPAKWSKDGVLSIRLPREEALAALDEADTCLIEEAEESGLVWVPVRAAFRYVTIAPWSRIPVVTKTLILNPIISCLSGGRNKLVASKAYDFLNAEYQHAGLAIRTPETITDVSLTEIPLYVKSMGYCAVIKVPYSNAGQGVFTISNKKELDAFMALTHPYEQFVVQGLVGNSTWSSKSAQGTFYHVGTIPNLKNNTYVADVRMMVYATKDGYRPLACYARRAKSPLKDTLDDSKASWDMLGTNLSILNPDGSWSSDTSRLILMDRMDFNKLGISIDDLIDGFVQTVLSSMAIDKMSKRLLRDKGFDSQLFVSLNKDDSFTKEMMDTHVEQ
;
A
#
# COMPACT_ATOMS: atom_id res chain seq x y z
N MET A 1 25.46 -22.53 5.17
CA MET A 1 25.34 -22.17 3.74
C MET A 1 24.31 -21.06 3.62
N ALA A 2 24.48 -20.13 2.69
CA ALA A 2 23.45 -19.11 2.45
C ALA A 2 22.20 -19.75 1.86
N GLN A 3 21.02 -19.33 2.33
CA GLN A 3 19.73 -19.82 1.85
C GLN A 3 19.03 -18.73 1.05
N ARG A 4 18.65 -19.04 -0.19
CA ARG A 4 17.85 -18.15 -1.03
C ARG A 4 16.40 -18.16 -0.55
N GLN A 5 15.84 -16.98 -0.30
CA GLN A 5 14.51 -16.81 0.26
C GLN A 5 13.91 -15.46 -0.16
N MET A 6 12.58 -15.38 -0.23
CA MET A 6 11.85 -14.12 -0.35
C MET A 6 11.60 -13.51 1.03
N ILE A 7 11.77 -12.20 1.14
CA ILE A 7 11.54 -11.44 2.38
C ILE A 7 10.57 -10.28 2.11
N VAL A 8 9.80 -9.92 3.12
CA VAL A 8 8.86 -8.80 3.08
C VAL A 8 9.60 -7.50 3.42
N ILE A 9 9.60 -6.55 2.49
CA ILE A 9 10.18 -5.20 2.69
C ILE A 9 9.10 -4.18 3.08
N GLU A 10 7.91 -4.31 2.47
CA GLU A 10 6.70 -3.56 2.79
C GLU A 10 5.46 -4.35 2.35
N THR A 11 4.29 -4.00 2.88
CA THR A 11 2.98 -4.48 2.42
C THR A 11 2.07 -3.28 2.24
N ASN A 12 1.18 -3.32 1.24
CA ASN A 12 0.22 -2.26 0.95
C ASN A 12 -1.22 -2.77 1.08
N SER A 13 -2.11 -1.94 1.63
CA SER A 13 -3.54 -2.25 1.79
C SER A 13 -4.41 -1.98 0.56
N CYS A 14 -3.81 -1.67 -0.59
CA CYS A 14 -4.53 -1.38 -1.81
C CYS A 14 -3.71 -1.94 -2.99
N PRO A 15 -4.31 -2.70 -3.91
CA PRO A 15 -3.67 -3.11 -5.16
C PRO A 15 -3.53 -1.89 -6.09
N SER A 16 -2.62 -0.99 -5.71
CA SER A 16 -2.36 0.30 -6.36
C SER A 16 -0.93 0.37 -6.91
N GLY A 17 -0.72 1.17 -7.96
CA GLY A 17 0.57 1.33 -8.63
C GLY A 17 0.81 0.24 -9.69
N GLN A 18 -0.27 -0.40 -10.15
CA GLN A 18 -0.22 -1.35 -11.25
C GLN A 18 -0.18 -0.59 -12.57
N LYS A 19 1.03 -0.40 -13.09
CA LYS A 19 1.21 0.18 -14.42
C LYS A 19 0.73 -0.76 -15.55
N SER A 20 0.47 -2.04 -15.25
CA SER A 20 -0.11 -3.03 -16.16
C SER A 20 -0.75 -4.17 -15.36
N MET A 21 -1.96 -4.58 -15.76
CA MET A 21 -2.67 -5.77 -15.28
C MET A 21 -2.92 -6.68 -16.48
N PRO A 22 -2.09 -7.71 -16.72
CA PRO A 22 -2.28 -8.60 -17.85
C PRO A 22 -3.60 -9.35 -17.70
N THR A 23 -4.37 -9.44 -18.78
CA THR A 23 -5.58 -10.25 -18.86
C THR A 23 -5.24 -11.73 -18.69
N LYS A 24 -6.20 -12.53 -18.17
CA LYS A 24 -6.06 -13.99 -18.07
C LYS A 24 -5.81 -14.65 -19.44
N THR A 25 -6.37 -14.05 -20.48
CA THR A 25 -6.37 -14.51 -21.85
C THR A 25 -5.98 -13.37 -22.77
N ASN A 26 -5.42 -13.67 -23.95
CA ASN A 26 -5.20 -12.65 -24.98
C ASN A 26 -6.50 -12.04 -25.54
N ASP A 27 -7.65 -12.57 -25.12
CA ASP A 27 -8.96 -12.06 -25.43
C ASP A 27 -9.29 -10.87 -24.52
N ASN A 28 -9.24 -9.67 -25.11
CA ASN A 28 -9.39 -8.38 -24.43
C ASN A 28 -10.81 -7.82 -24.55
N ASP A 29 -11.75 -8.57 -25.14
CA ASP A 29 -13.08 -8.04 -25.48
C ASP A 29 -14.01 -7.93 -24.26
N THR A 30 -13.64 -8.51 -23.11
CA THR A 30 -14.46 -8.45 -21.89
C THR A 30 -13.65 -8.12 -20.64
N SER A 31 -14.20 -7.24 -19.79
CA SER A 31 -13.61 -6.89 -18.50
C SER A 31 -13.50 -8.09 -17.55
N ALA A 32 -14.38 -9.09 -17.70
CA ALA A 32 -14.37 -10.34 -16.91
C ALA A 32 -13.04 -11.10 -16.95
N ASN A 33 -12.29 -10.96 -18.06
CA ASN A 33 -10.98 -11.56 -18.24
C ASN A 33 -9.83 -10.75 -17.60
N THR A 34 -10.13 -9.57 -17.05
CA THR A 34 -9.14 -8.70 -16.41
C THR A 34 -8.99 -9.03 -14.93
N GLN A 35 -7.82 -8.69 -14.40
CA GLN A 35 -7.53 -8.94 -13.00
C GLN A 35 -8.27 -7.94 -12.10
N TYR A 36 -8.58 -6.74 -12.60
CA TYR A 36 -9.45 -5.79 -11.89
C TYR A 36 -10.81 -6.40 -11.59
N TYR A 37 -11.44 -7.02 -12.60
CA TYR A 37 -12.73 -7.69 -12.43
C TYR A 37 -12.66 -8.83 -11.40
N GLN A 38 -11.56 -9.57 -11.33
CA GLN A 38 -11.41 -10.63 -10.32
C GLN A 38 -11.46 -10.10 -8.88
N VAL A 39 -10.85 -8.93 -8.62
CA VAL A 39 -10.96 -8.26 -7.31
C VAL A 39 -12.38 -7.80 -7.05
N ILE A 40 -13.02 -7.20 -8.05
CA ILE A 40 -14.40 -6.73 -7.95
C ILE A 40 -15.33 -7.91 -7.65
N GLU A 41 -15.36 -8.94 -8.48
CA GLU A 41 -16.26 -10.08 -8.34
C GLU A 41 -16.04 -10.83 -7.01
N ASN A 42 -14.79 -11.21 -6.74
CA ASN A 42 -14.51 -12.18 -5.68
C ASN A 42 -14.26 -11.56 -4.31
N THR A 43 -13.89 -10.28 -4.26
CA THR A 43 -13.66 -9.54 -3.01
C THR A 43 -14.76 -8.51 -2.77
N PHE A 44 -14.96 -7.57 -3.70
CA PHE A 44 -15.95 -6.50 -3.51
C PHE A 44 -17.39 -7.02 -3.53
N GLY A 45 -17.71 -7.87 -4.51
CA GLY A 45 -19.01 -8.51 -4.67
C GLY A 45 -19.36 -9.41 -3.49
N ALA A 46 -18.40 -10.18 -2.98
CA ALA A 46 -18.57 -10.96 -1.76
C ALA A 46 -18.91 -10.07 -0.55
N LEU A 47 -18.18 -8.96 -0.36
CA LEU A 47 -18.46 -8.01 0.74
C LEU A 47 -19.83 -7.33 0.60
N LEU A 48 -20.25 -7.02 -0.63
CA LEU A 48 -21.58 -6.47 -0.90
C LEU A 48 -22.68 -7.48 -0.53
N ALA A 49 -22.52 -8.73 -0.94
CA ALA A 49 -23.47 -9.81 -0.63
C ALA A 49 -23.57 -10.04 0.89
N ASP A 50 -22.43 -10.07 1.59
CA ASP A 50 -22.38 -10.25 3.05
C ASP A 50 -22.99 -9.06 3.82
N SER A 51 -22.85 -7.84 3.28
CA SER A 51 -23.39 -6.63 3.92
C SER A 51 -24.91 -6.52 3.76
N GLY A 52 -25.45 -6.97 2.63
CA GLY A 52 -26.89 -7.05 2.36
C GLY A 52 -27.64 -5.74 2.62
N GLU A 53 -28.73 -5.84 3.40
CA GLU A 53 -29.62 -4.71 3.72
C GLU A 53 -29.02 -3.68 4.70
N ASN A 54 -27.84 -3.95 5.28
CA ASN A 54 -27.19 -3.00 6.20
C ASN A 54 -26.54 -1.81 5.47
N LEU A 55 -26.40 -1.90 4.15
CA LEU A 55 -25.84 -0.83 3.32
C LEU A 55 -26.79 0.36 3.24
N PRO A 56 -26.28 1.60 3.22
CA PRO A 56 -27.10 2.76 2.92
C PRO A 56 -27.59 2.71 1.47
N GLY A 57 -28.73 3.36 1.19
CA GLY A 57 -29.13 3.64 -0.19
C GLY A 57 -28.14 4.60 -0.86
N GLY A 58 -28.14 4.63 -2.19
CA GLY A 58 -27.29 5.51 -2.97
C GLY A 58 -26.48 4.81 -4.07
N ILE A 59 -25.53 5.55 -4.62
CA ILE A 59 -24.74 5.17 -5.80
C ILE A 59 -23.55 4.26 -5.46
N TYR A 60 -22.96 3.68 -6.50
CA TYR A 60 -21.68 2.99 -6.44
C TYR A 60 -20.55 3.90 -6.94
N ALA A 61 -19.40 3.88 -6.27
CA ALA A 61 -18.31 4.80 -6.61
C ALA A 61 -16.92 4.17 -6.58
N VAL A 62 -15.98 4.83 -7.27
CA VAL A 62 -14.54 4.69 -7.06
C VAL A 62 -13.99 6.04 -6.61
N ILE A 63 -13.42 6.10 -5.41
CA ILE A 63 -12.75 7.31 -4.90
C ILE A 63 -11.24 7.17 -5.04
N PHE A 64 -10.56 8.20 -5.57
CA PHE A 64 -9.13 8.11 -5.89
C PHE A 64 -8.39 9.44 -5.71
N ASP A 65 -7.08 9.38 -5.50
CA ASP A 65 -6.24 10.58 -5.29
C ASP A 65 -5.00 10.64 -6.21
N LYS A 66 -4.90 9.70 -7.14
CA LYS A 66 -3.89 9.62 -8.19
C LYS A 66 -4.26 8.51 -9.18
N ASN A 67 -3.48 8.39 -10.26
CA ASN A 67 -3.57 7.31 -11.25
C ASN A 67 -5.01 7.10 -11.78
N PRO A 68 -5.60 8.10 -12.46
CA PRO A 68 -6.98 7.99 -12.97
C PRO A 68 -7.17 6.76 -13.86
N MET A 69 -6.15 6.31 -14.60
CA MET A 69 -6.20 5.11 -15.43
C MET A 69 -6.52 3.82 -14.64
N GLU A 70 -5.92 3.62 -13.46
CA GLU A 70 -6.23 2.44 -12.64
C GLU A 70 -7.61 2.61 -11.98
N ALA A 71 -7.93 3.81 -11.51
CA ALA A 71 -9.22 4.11 -10.89
C ALA A 71 -10.40 3.88 -11.85
N THR A 72 -10.29 4.34 -13.10
CA THR A 72 -11.32 4.11 -14.12
C THR A 72 -11.38 2.64 -14.55
N GLY A 73 -10.26 1.91 -14.53
CA GLY A 73 -10.24 0.47 -14.75
C GLY A 73 -11.05 -0.31 -13.71
N TYR A 74 -10.88 0.02 -12.42
CA TYR A 74 -11.72 -0.53 -11.36
C TYR A 74 -13.18 -0.11 -11.52
N ALA A 75 -13.45 1.16 -11.86
CA ALA A 75 -14.81 1.65 -12.04
C ALA A 75 -15.55 0.94 -13.17
N GLN A 76 -14.90 0.73 -14.31
CA GLN A 76 -15.47 -0.01 -15.43
C GLN A 76 -15.77 -1.47 -15.05
N CYS A 77 -14.81 -2.17 -14.42
CA CYS A 77 -15.04 -3.56 -14.00
C CYS A 77 -16.14 -3.67 -12.94
N MET A 78 -16.25 -2.67 -12.06
CA MET A 78 -17.32 -2.57 -11.07
C MET A 78 -18.68 -2.30 -11.72
N ALA A 79 -18.72 -1.45 -12.76
CA ALA A 79 -19.94 -1.20 -13.52
C ALA A 79 -20.42 -2.45 -14.25
N ASP A 80 -19.50 -3.17 -14.92
CA ASP A 80 -19.80 -4.40 -15.65
C ASP A 80 -20.25 -5.54 -14.72
N TYR A 81 -19.67 -5.64 -13.53
CA TYR A 81 -20.07 -6.65 -12.53
C TYR A 81 -21.45 -6.36 -11.93
N LEU A 82 -21.74 -5.09 -11.63
CA LEU A 82 -22.98 -4.69 -10.99
C LEU A 82 -24.15 -4.48 -11.96
N ASP A 83 -23.86 -4.37 -13.26
CA ASP A 83 -24.79 -3.85 -14.28
C ASP A 83 -25.38 -2.48 -13.88
N LYS A 84 -24.50 -1.60 -13.37
CA LYS A 84 -24.86 -0.28 -12.84
C LYS A 84 -23.83 0.77 -13.19
N LYS A 85 -24.24 2.03 -13.26
CA LYS A 85 -23.31 3.15 -13.40
C LYS A 85 -22.48 3.30 -12.12
N VAL A 86 -21.16 3.40 -12.28
CA VAL A 86 -20.22 3.64 -11.18
C VAL A 86 -19.57 5.01 -11.38
N VAL A 87 -19.57 5.83 -10.33
CA VAL A 87 -19.03 7.18 -10.38
C VAL A 87 -17.57 7.20 -9.95
N CYS A 88 -16.70 7.78 -10.78
CA CYS A 88 -15.33 8.11 -10.38
C CYS A 88 -15.28 9.48 -9.70
N CYS A 89 -14.74 9.54 -8.50
CA CYS A 89 -14.64 10.78 -7.72
C CYS A 89 -13.21 11.00 -7.23
N GLU A 90 -12.64 12.12 -7.62
CA GLU A 90 -11.34 12.58 -7.11
C GLU A 90 -11.48 13.01 -5.65
N PHE A 91 -10.56 12.60 -4.80
CA PHE A 91 -10.59 12.95 -3.39
C PHE A 91 -9.18 13.20 -2.88
N PHE A 92 -8.64 14.39 -3.15
CA PHE A 92 -7.26 14.75 -2.80
C PHE A 92 -7.16 15.32 -1.39
N LYS A 93 -5.99 15.14 -0.74
CA LYS A 93 -5.74 15.66 0.61
C LYS A 93 -5.77 17.21 0.66
N ALA A 94 -5.38 17.86 -0.43
CA ALA A 94 -5.23 19.32 -0.49
C ALA A 94 -6.51 20.06 -0.89
N ASP A 95 -7.60 19.34 -1.15
CA ASP A 95 -8.86 19.95 -1.60
C ASP A 95 -9.49 20.77 -0.48
N LYS A 96 -9.60 22.09 -0.69
CA LYS A 96 -10.27 23.00 0.24
C LYS A 96 -11.80 22.84 0.21
N ASN A 97 -12.33 22.36 -0.91
CA ASN A 97 -13.75 22.10 -1.14
C ASN A 97 -13.88 20.73 -1.82
N PRO A 98 -13.64 19.62 -1.10
CA PRO A 98 -13.59 18.29 -1.68
C PRO A 98 -14.95 17.92 -2.28
N PRO A 99 -14.99 17.13 -3.38
CA PRO A 99 -16.24 16.65 -3.97
C PRO A 99 -16.83 15.45 -3.20
N ALA A 100 -16.27 15.10 -2.05
CA ALA A 100 -16.71 14.02 -1.18
C ALA A 100 -16.79 14.52 0.27
N LYS A 101 -17.85 14.15 0.98
CA LYS A 101 -18.07 14.47 2.40
C LYS A 101 -18.62 13.26 3.15
N TRP A 102 -18.38 13.20 4.45
CA TRP A 102 -18.96 12.16 5.32
C TRP A 102 -20.01 12.77 6.23
N SER A 103 -21.10 12.03 6.43
CA SER A 103 -22.03 12.31 7.52
C SER A 103 -21.48 11.80 8.86
N LYS A 104 -22.03 12.30 9.97
CA LYS A 104 -21.74 11.81 11.33
C LYS A 104 -21.99 10.32 11.52
N ASP A 105 -22.92 9.76 10.76
CA ASP A 105 -23.28 8.34 10.80
C ASP A 105 -22.39 7.49 9.87
N GLY A 106 -21.36 8.08 9.27
CA GLY A 106 -20.39 7.38 8.43
C GLY A 106 -20.89 7.06 7.02
N VAL A 107 -21.86 7.81 6.50
CA VAL A 107 -22.29 7.71 5.09
C VAL A 107 -21.47 8.67 4.25
N LEU A 108 -20.82 8.17 3.20
CA LEU A 108 -20.13 8.98 2.20
C LEU A 108 -21.16 9.58 1.25
N SER A 109 -21.04 10.88 0.95
CA SER A 109 -21.75 11.53 -0.15
C SER A 109 -20.77 12.15 -1.12
N ILE A 110 -21.11 12.10 -2.41
CA ILE A 110 -20.31 12.70 -3.50
C ILE A 110 -21.13 13.80 -4.19
N ARG A 111 -20.46 14.90 -4.56
CA ARG A 111 -21.06 16.04 -5.25
C ARG A 111 -20.95 15.89 -6.77
N LEU A 112 -22.08 15.88 -7.47
CA LEU A 112 -22.19 15.63 -8.92
C LEU A 112 -23.29 16.50 -9.56
N PRO A 113 -23.30 16.70 -10.89
CA PRO A 113 -24.45 17.28 -11.58
C PRO A 113 -25.72 16.45 -11.34
N ARG A 114 -26.87 17.11 -11.15
CA ARG A 114 -28.14 16.44 -10.82
C ARG A 114 -28.56 15.38 -11.84
N GLU A 115 -28.35 15.62 -13.12
CA GLU A 115 -28.65 14.66 -14.18
C GLU A 115 -27.80 13.40 -14.07
N GLU A 116 -26.51 13.55 -13.79
CA GLU A 116 -25.59 12.41 -13.60
C GLU A 116 -25.92 11.60 -12.36
N ALA A 117 -26.34 12.26 -11.29
CA ALA A 117 -26.81 11.65 -10.05
C ALA A 117 -28.05 10.79 -10.29
N LEU A 118 -29.07 11.35 -10.96
CA LEU A 118 -30.30 10.62 -11.29
C LEU A 118 -30.04 9.42 -12.19
N ALA A 119 -29.09 9.52 -13.12
CA ALA A 119 -28.70 8.41 -13.99
C ALA A 119 -27.91 7.29 -13.29
N ALA A 120 -27.37 7.55 -12.09
CA ALA A 120 -26.58 6.58 -11.33
C ALA A 120 -27.33 5.91 -10.17
N LEU A 121 -28.49 6.46 -9.79
CA LEU A 121 -29.31 5.98 -8.68
C LEU A 121 -30.34 4.96 -9.16
N ASP A 122 -30.66 4.02 -8.29
CA ASP A 122 -31.89 3.23 -8.43
C ASP A 122 -33.11 4.14 -8.19
N GLU A 123 -34.25 3.85 -8.82
CA GLU A 123 -35.47 4.66 -8.71
C GLU A 123 -35.90 4.88 -7.25
N ALA A 124 -35.78 3.84 -6.42
CA ALA A 124 -36.09 3.89 -4.99
C ALA A 124 -35.18 4.83 -4.18
N ASP A 125 -33.98 5.12 -4.67
CA ASP A 125 -32.97 5.94 -3.99
C ASP A 125 -32.95 7.40 -4.50
N THR A 126 -33.78 7.75 -5.49
CA THR A 126 -33.82 9.13 -6.06
C THR A 126 -34.27 10.19 -5.06
N CYS A 127 -35.03 9.81 -4.03
CA CYS A 127 -35.45 10.69 -2.94
C CYS A 127 -34.31 11.08 -1.99
N LEU A 128 -33.14 10.42 -2.08
CA LEU A 128 -31.98 10.66 -1.23
C LEU A 128 -31.10 11.82 -1.70
N ILE A 129 -31.36 12.38 -2.88
CA ILE A 129 -30.58 13.49 -3.44
C ILE A 129 -30.89 14.76 -2.64
N GLU A 130 -29.86 15.43 -2.13
CA GLU A 130 -30.00 16.73 -1.46
C GLU A 130 -30.51 17.82 -2.44
N GLU A 131 -30.99 18.94 -1.90
CA GLU A 131 -31.31 20.10 -2.74
C GLU A 131 -30.08 20.55 -3.54
N ALA A 132 -30.31 21.00 -4.77
CA ALA A 132 -29.22 21.43 -5.64
C ALA A 132 -28.61 22.73 -5.11
N GLU A 133 -27.28 22.76 -5.06
CA GLU A 133 -26.51 23.98 -4.90
C GLU A 133 -26.82 24.95 -6.06
N GLU A 134 -26.56 26.25 -5.89
CA GLU A 134 -26.70 27.25 -6.97
C GLU A 134 -25.91 26.88 -8.24
N SER A 135 -24.84 26.10 -8.07
CA SER A 135 -24.01 25.54 -9.14
C SER A 135 -24.69 24.44 -9.96
N GLY A 136 -25.88 23.97 -9.57
CA GLY A 136 -26.58 22.83 -10.16
C GLY A 136 -26.05 21.46 -9.70
N LEU A 137 -25.10 21.44 -8.77
CA LEU A 137 -24.56 20.23 -8.18
C LEU A 137 -25.42 19.75 -7.01
N VAL A 138 -25.48 18.45 -6.81
CA VAL A 138 -26.19 17.80 -5.70
C VAL A 138 -25.27 16.86 -4.96
N TRP A 139 -25.48 16.70 -3.66
CA TRP A 139 -24.86 15.66 -2.87
C TRP A 139 -25.69 14.39 -2.93
N VAL A 140 -25.02 13.27 -3.20
CA VAL A 140 -25.65 11.97 -3.37
C VAL A 140 -24.96 10.97 -2.45
N PRO A 141 -25.70 10.20 -1.62
CA PRO A 141 -25.09 9.18 -0.78
C PRO A 141 -24.51 8.05 -1.62
N VAL A 142 -23.47 7.43 -1.09
CA VAL A 142 -22.76 6.32 -1.70
C VAL A 142 -23.06 5.07 -0.89
N ARG A 143 -23.65 4.08 -1.57
CA ARG A 143 -23.94 2.75 -1.04
C ARG A 143 -22.67 1.98 -0.72
N ALA A 144 -21.76 1.93 -1.70
CA ALA A 144 -20.46 1.29 -1.56
C ALA A 144 -19.42 1.92 -2.50
N ALA A 145 -18.16 1.97 -2.07
CA ALA A 145 -17.08 2.49 -2.88
C ALA A 145 -15.82 1.61 -2.89
N PHE A 146 -15.20 1.54 -4.07
CA PHE A 146 -13.82 1.11 -4.18
C PHE A 146 -12.88 2.29 -3.86
N ARG A 147 -12.05 2.16 -2.83
CA ARG A 147 -11.07 3.15 -2.39
C ARG A 147 -9.71 2.92 -3.04
N TYR A 148 -9.43 3.75 -4.02
CA TYR A 148 -8.10 3.98 -4.60
C TYR A 148 -7.45 5.27 -4.05
N VAL A 149 -7.85 5.72 -2.87
CA VAL A 149 -7.19 6.80 -2.12
C VAL A 149 -5.95 6.24 -1.43
N THR A 150 -4.77 6.74 -1.78
CA THR A 150 -3.48 6.12 -1.41
C THR A 150 -2.54 7.02 -0.59
N ILE A 151 -2.73 8.33 -0.59
CA ILE A 151 -1.89 9.31 0.08
C ILE A 151 -2.60 9.75 1.36
N ALA A 152 -2.09 9.29 2.51
CA ALA A 152 -2.64 9.55 3.85
C ALA A 152 -4.19 9.42 3.89
N PRO A 153 -4.76 8.26 3.49
CA PRO A 153 -6.22 8.14 3.34
C PRO A 153 -6.99 8.32 4.65
N TRP A 154 -6.35 8.07 5.80
CA TRP A 154 -6.91 8.33 7.14
C TRP A 154 -7.20 9.81 7.41
N SER A 155 -6.62 10.74 6.64
CA SER A 155 -6.87 12.18 6.81
C SER A 155 -8.21 12.65 6.24
N ARG A 156 -9.01 11.75 5.67
CA ARG A 156 -10.30 12.09 5.03
C ARG A 156 -11.32 10.97 4.94
N ILE A 157 -10.95 9.74 5.33
CA ILE A 157 -11.86 8.60 5.35
C ILE A 157 -11.91 8.07 6.79
N PRO A 158 -13.10 7.99 7.40
CA PRO A 158 -13.30 7.41 8.72
C PRO A 158 -12.80 5.96 8.82
N VAL A 159 -12.36 5.57 10.02
CA VAL A 159 -11.95 4.18 10.30
C VAL A 159 -13.15 3.24 10.23
N VAL A 160 -14.30 3.69 10.73
CA VAL A 160 -15.58 2.98 10.73
C VAL A 160 -16.56 3.77 9.89
N THR A 161 -17.17 3.12 8.90
CA THR A 161 -18.08 3.73 7.93
C THR A 161 -19.35 2.89 7.80
N LYS A 162 -20.47 3.54 7.51
CA LYS A 162 -21.72 2.89 7.11
C LYS A 162 -21.73 2.57 5.62
N THR A 163 -21.20 3.48 4.79
CA THR A 163 -20.86 3.13 3.40
C THR A 163 -19.82 2.03 3.40
N LEU A 164 -20.02 0.97 2.61
CA LEU A 164 -19.02 -0.08 2.46
C LEU A 164 -17.82 0.44 1.67
N ILE A 165 -16.62 0.36 2.25
CA ILE A 165 -15.37 0.80 1.61
C ILE A 165 -14.40 -0.36 1.44
N LEU A 166 -14.09 -0.71 0.20
CA LEU A 166 -12.97 -1.60 -0.14
C LEU A 166 -11.89 -0.79 -0.86
N ASN A 167 -10.72 -0.54 -0.31
CA ASN A 167 -10.09 -1.17 0.84
C ASN A 167 -10.31 -0.32 2.11
N PRO A 168 -10.60 -0.92 3.27
CA PRO A 168 -10.97 -0.15 4.46
C PRO A 168 -9.76 0.55 5.10
N ILE A 169 -9.98 1.64 5.84
CA ILE A 169 -8.89 2.40 6.49
C ILE A 169 -8.21 1.61 7.59
N ILE A 170 -8.93 0.76 8.30
CA ILE A 170 -8.34 -0.09 9.33
C ILE A 170 -7.16 -0.91 8.80
N SER A 171 -7.23 -1.40 7.56
CA SER A 171 -6.15 -2.19 6.96
C SER A 171 -4.88 -1.36 6.72
N CYS A 172 -5.02 -0.05 6.47
CA CYS A 172 -3.88 0.88 6.42
C CYS A 172 -3.22 1.01 7.79
N LEU A 173 -4.03 1.27 8.82
CA LEU A 173 -3.58 1.50 10.19
C LEU A 173 -2.95 0.25 10.82
N SER A 174 -3.47 -0.93 10.47
CA SER A 174 -3.08 -2.23 11.02
C SER A 174 -1.79 -2.82 10.42
N GLY A 175 -1.13 -2.09 9.52
CA GLY A 175 0.15 -2.49 8.94
C GLY A 175 0.24 -2.30 7.43
N GLY A 176 -0.88 -2.19 6.73
CA GLY A 176 -0.89 -2.04 5.27
C GLY A 176 -0.38 -0.68 4.78
N ARG A 177 -0.31 0.35 5.62
CA ARG A 177 0.38 1.63 5.33
C ARG A 177 1.05 2.24 6.56
N ASN A 178 1.15 1.46 7.64
CA ASN A 178 1.74 1.85 8.90
C ASN A 178 2.84 0.85 9.25
N LYS A 179 4.09 1.23 9.01
CA LYS A 179 5.24 0.33 9.18
C LYS A 179 5.51 -0.05 10.64
N LEU A 180 5.12 0.80 11.61
CA LEU A 180 5.26 0.50 13.04
C LEU A 180 4.34 -0.66 13.43
N VAL A 181 3.08 -0.56 13.06
CA VAL A 181 2.08 -1.58 13.39
C VAL A 181 2.29 -2.86 12.56
N ALA A 182 2.80 -2.74 11.34
CA ALA A 182 3.14 -3.89 10.50
C ALA A 182 4.12 -4.85 11.18
N SER A 183 5.22 -4.33 11.74
CA SER A 183 6.21 -5.16 12.45
C SER A 183 5.57 -5.93 13.60
N LYS A 184 4.75 -5.26 14.41
CA LYS A 184 4.04 -5.86 15.54
C LYS A 184 3.04 -6.92 15.08
N ALA A 185 2.32 -6.66 13.99
CA ALA A 185 1.39 -7.62 13.39
C ALA A 185 2.13 -8.89 12.92
N TYR A 186 3.32 -8.73 12.31
CA TYR A 186 4.14 -9.84 11.85
C TYR A 186 4.67 -10.67 13.01
N ASP A 187 5.16 -10.03 14.07
CA ASP A 187 5.64 -10.72 15.27
C ASP A 187 4.54 -11.56 15.93
N PHE A 188 3.33 -11.00 16.03
CA PHE A 188 2.19 -11.74 16.58
C PHE A 188 1.79 -12.95 15.72
N LEU A 189 1.80 -12.82 14.39
CA LEU A 189 1.51 -13.96 13.51
C LEU A 189 2.62 -15.01 13.61
N ASN A 190 3.88 -14.60 13.60
CA ASN A 190 5.03 -15.50 13.67
C ASN A 190 5.02 -16.31 14.98
N ALA A 191 4.69 -15.67 16.10
CA ALA A 191 4.54 -16.36 17.38
C ALA A 191 3.40 -17.38 17.35
N GLU A 192 2.26 -17.04 16.74
CA GLU A 192 1.11 -17.95 16.63
C GLU A 192 1.40 -19.17 15.73
N TYR A 193 2.11 -18.96 14.63
CA TYR A 193 2.39 -20.00 13.62
C TYR A 193 3.73 -20.71 13.80
N GLN A 194 4.44 -20.45 14.91
CA GLN A 194 5.74 -21.05 15.20
C GLN A 194 5.72 -22.59 15.10
N HIS A 195 4.66 -23.23 15.59
CA HIS A 195 4.49 -24.69 15.56
C HIS A 195 4.29 -25.26 14.15
N ALA A 196 3.79 -24.45 13.22
CA ALA A 196 3.58 -24.84 11.82
C ALA A 196 4.82 -24.64 10.95
N GLY A 197 5.89 -24.05 11.50
CA GLY A 197 7.10 -23.72 10.73
C GLY A 197 6.90 -22.59 9.70
N LEU A 198 5.81 -21.83 9.81
CA LEU A 198 5.53 -20.68 8.95
C LEU A 198 5.93 -19.39 9.66
N ALA A 199 6.63 -18.51 8.95
CA ALA A 199 7.01 -17.21 9.44
C ALA A 199 7.09 -16.18 8.30
N ILE A 200 6.65 -14.97 8.59
CA ILE A 200 6.95 -13.77 7.82
C ILE A 200 8.41 -13.43 8.06
N ARG A 201 9.18 -13.35 6.99
CA ARG A 201 10.61 -13.01 7.03
C ARG A 201 10.79 -11.56 6.65
N THR A 202 11.34 -10.77 7.56
CA THR A 202 11.75 -9.39 7.33
C THR A 202 13.21 -9.23 7.76
N PRO A 203 13.94 -8.24 7.24
CA PRO A 203 15.18 -7.83 7.89
C PRO A 203 14.90 -7.41 9.34
N GLU A 204 15.94 -7.49 10.19
CA GLU A 204 15.86 -7.00 11.58
C GLU A 204 15.27 -5.59 11.59
N THR A 205 14.20 -5.40 12.36
CA THR A 205 13.42 -4.16 12.34
C THR A 205 13.22 -3.68 13.77
N ILE A 206 13.67 -2.47 14.04
CA ILE A 206 13.52 -1.79 15.33
C ILE A 206 12.46 -0.71 15.14
N THR A 207 11.36 -0.83 15.88
CA THR A 207 10.23 0.11 15.85
C THR A 207 10.27 1.06 17.03
N ASP A 208 9.42 2.08 17.00
CA ASP A 208 9.27 3.07 18.07
C ASP A 208 10.60 3.79 18.38
N VAL A 209 11.39 4.08 17.33
CA VAL A 209 12.68 4.76 17.45
C VAL A 209 12.48 6.26 17.32
N SER A 210 12.87 7.04 18.33
CA SER A 210 12.86 8.50 18.24
C SER A 210 14.01 9.02 17.38
N LEU A 211 13.88 10.24 16.84
CA LEU A 211 14.91 10.87 16.00
C LEU A 211 16.30 10.86 16.67
N THR A 212 16.37 11.11 17.98
CA THR A 212 17.62 11.17 18.75
C THR A 212 18.28 9.80 18.95
N GLU A 213 17.52 8.72 18.88
CA GLU A 213 18.01 7.34 19.05
C GLU A 213 18.54 6.73 17.75
N ILE A 214 18.10 7.24 16.58
CA ILE A 214 18.50 6.71 15.26
C ILE A 214 20.01 6.52 15.12
N PRO A 215 20.89 7.49 15.48
CA PRO A 215 22.33 7.31 15.34
C PRO A 215 22.89 6.14 16.15
N LEU A 216 22.29 5.79 17.30
CA LEU A 216 22.73 4.68 18.14
C LEU A 216 22.49 3.34 17.42
N TYR A 217 21.28 3.15 16.89
CA TYR A 217 20.91 1.93 16.16
C TYR A 217 21.63 1.80 14.83
N VAL A 218 21.76 2.89 14.07
CA VAL A 218 22.50 2.88 12.80
C VAL A 218 23.96 2.53 13.04
N LYS A 219 24.58 3.06 14.11
CA LYS A 219 25.95 2.71 14.49
C LYS A 219 26.07 1.24 14.92
N SER A 220 25.11 0.69 15.68
CA SER A 220 25.14 -0.72 16.06
C SER A 220 24.99 -1.66 14.85
N MET A 221 24.32 -1.21 13.79
CA MET A 221 24.23 -1.91 12.50
C MET A 221 25.43 -1.65 11.56
N GLY A 222 26.48 -0.99 12.06
CA GLY A 222 27.70 -0.73 11.28
C GLY A 222 27.54 0.33 10.19
N TYR A 223 26.66 1.31 10.39
CA TYR A 223 26.28 2.32 9.39
C TYR A 223 25.69 1.74 8.09
N CYS A 224 25.20 0.51 8.15
CA CYS A 224 24.41 -0.11 7.10
C CYS A 224 23.00 -0.27 7.67
N ALA A 225 22.08 0.60 7.31
CA ALA A 225 20.71 0.57 7.82
C ALA A 225 19.74 1.23 6.84
N VAL A 226 18.44 0.99 7.04
CA VAL A 226 17.36 1.68 6.35
C VAL A 226 16.52 2.39 7.39
N ILE A 227 16.39 3.70 7.28
CA ILE A 227 15.50 4.50 8.11
C ILE A 227 14.19 4.70 7.33
N LYS A 228 13.06 4.43 7.95
CA LYS A 228 11.74 4.60 7.34
C LYS A 228 10.85 5.49 8.18
N VAL A 229 10.27 6.49 7.54
CA VAL A 229 9.11 7.23 8.06
C VAL A 229 7.88 6.30 7.97
N PRO A 230 7.19 6.02 9.09
CA PRO A 230 6.22 4.94 9.15
C PRO A 230 5.05 5.06 8.17
N TYR A 231 4.55 6.28 7.97
CA TYR A 231 3.28 6.55 7.29
C TYR A 231 3.42 6.98 5.83
N SER A 232 4.66 7.24 5.38
CA SER A 232 4.95 7.66 4.01
C SER A 232 4.79 6.50 3.01
N ASN A 233 4.42 6.83 1.77
CA ASN A 233 4.13 5.86 0.69
C ASN A 233 5.02 6.06 -0.54
N ALA A 234 5.01 5.09 -1.45
CA ALA A 234 5.68 5.17 -2.77
C ALA A 234 7.18 5.48 -2.70
N GLY A 235 7.89 4.86 -1.74
CA GLY A 235 9.32 5.06 -1.54
C GLY A 235 9.72 6.44 -1.01
N GLN A 236 8.76 7.34 -0.78
CA GLN A 236 9.01 8.59 -0.05
C GLN A 236 9.18 8.26 1.44
N GLY A 237 10.14 8.89 2.10
CA GLY A 237 10.42 8.63 3.51
C GLY A 237 11.15 7.30 3.78
N VAL A 238 11.86 6.75 2.80
CA VAL A 238 12.78 5.61 2.99
C VAL A 238 14.19 6.09 2.66
N PHE A 239 15.11 5.90 3.59
CA PHE A 239 16.49 6.39 3.49
C PHE A 239 17.43 5.21 3.71
N THR A 240 18.20 4.86 2.68
CA THR A 240 19.30 3.91 2.81
C THR A 240 20.51 4.65 3.37
N ILE A 241 21.13 4.06 4.38
CA ILE A 241 22.31 4.59 5.05
C ILE A 241 23.43 3.57 4.87
N SER A 242 24.48 3.94 4.16
CA SER A 242 25.68 3.12 3.98
C SER A 242 26.94 3.74 4.57
N ASN A 243 26.86 4.99 5.07
CA ASN A 243 27.94 5.69 5.73
C ASN A 243 27.41 6.81 6.65
N LYS A 244 28.32 7.41 7.43
CA LYS A 244 27.98 8.50 8.36
C LYS A 244 27.45 9.74 7.64
N LYS A 245 27.90 10.04 6.42
CA LYS A 245 27.47 11.22 5.67
C LYS A 245 25.98 11.14 5.30
N GLU A 246 25.50 9.98 4.88
CA GLU A 246 24.07 9.76 4.61
C GLU A 246 23.23 9.86 5.89
N LEU A 247 23.75 9.37 7.02
CA LEU A 247 23.10 9.55 8.32
C LEU A 247 23.02 11.03 8.70
N ASP A 248 24.13 11.75 8.67
CA ASP A 248 24.20 13.17 9.01
C ASP A 248 23.25 14.00 8.11
N ALA A 249 23.14 13.63 6.82
CA ALA A 249 22.20 14.26 5.89
C ALA A 249 20.72 13.99 6.25
N PHE A 250 20.37 12.75 6.63
CA PHE A 250 19.02 12.43 7.10
C PHE A 250 18.66 13.17 8.40
N MET A 251 19.61 13.26 9.34
CA MET A 251 19.42 13.93 10.63
C MET A 251 19.23 15.44 10.49
N ALA A 252 19.71 16.04 9.40
CA ALA A 252 19.52 17.46 9.10
C ALA A 252 18.15 17.79 8.48
N LEU A 253 17.35 16.79 8.11
CA LEU A 253 16.01 17.00 7.56
C LEU A 253 15.02 17.36 8.67
N THR A 254 14.02 18.18 8.31
CA THR A 254 12.83 18.38 9.15
C THR A 254 11.87 17.22 8.94
N HIS A 255 11.42 16.60 10.04
CA HIS A 255 10.51 15.46 10.01
C HIS A 255 9.15 15.85 10.64
N PRO A 256 8.02 15.47 10.01
CA PRO A 256 6.69 15.78 10.55
C PRO A 256 6.22 14.79 11.63
N TYR A 257 6.94 13.69 11.82
CA TYR A 257 6.62 12.61 12.75
C TYR A 257 7.79 12.38 13.70
N GLU A 258 7.49 11.84 14.87
CA GLU A 258 8.46 11.69 15.97
C GLU A 258 9.02 10.27 16.06
N GLN A 259 8.30 9.30 15.48
CA GLN A 259 8.69 7.90 15.49
C GLN A 259 9.16 7.42 14.11
N PHE A 260 10.18 6.59 14.13
CA PHE A 260 10.81 6.00 12.96
C PHE A 260 10.94 4.49 13.11
N VAL A 261 11.18 3.84 11.96
CA VAL A 261 11.60 2.45 11.90
C VAL A 261 13.05 2.41 11.41
N VAL A 262 13.92 1.74 12.16
CA VAL A 262 15.29 1.44 11.74
C VAL A 262 15.36 -0.04 11.40
N GLN A 263 15.66 -0.35 10.15
CA GLN A 263 15.66 -1.71 9.63
C GLN A 263 17.05 -2.06 9.09
N GLY A 264 17.45 -3.32 9.21
CA GLY A 264 18.64 -3.86 8.57
C GLY A 264 18.60 -3.65 7.05
N LEU A 265 19.67 -3.07 6.53
CA LEU A 265 19.92 -2.90 5.10
C LEU A 265 20.28 -4.24 4.46
N VAL A 266 19.51 -4.60 3.45
CA VAL A 266 19.79 -5.72 2.55
C VAL A 266 20.56 -5.14 1.36
N GLY A 267 21.85 -5.42 1.31
CA GLY A 267 22.78 -4.84 0.32
C GLY A 267 23.50 -5.93 -0.46
N ASN A 268 24.78 -5.72 -0.74
CA ASN A 268 25.65 -6.80 -1.21
C ASN A 268 26.06 -7.71 -0.04
N SER A 269 26.43 -8.95 -0.33
CA SER A 269 27.03 -9.90 0.61
C SER A 269 28.21 -9.33 1.42
N THR A 270 28.94 -8.34 0.89
CA THR A 270 30.11 -7.73 1.53
C THR A 270 29.79 -6.56 2.47
N TRP A 271 28.61 -5.92 2.36
CA TRP A 271 28.26 -4.70 3.09
C TRP A 271 26.79 -4.62 3.55
N SER A 272 26.12 -5.76 3.71
CA SER A 272 24.78 -5.79 4.32
C SER A 272 24.84 -5.68 5.85
N SER A 273 23.72 -5.30 6.49
CA SER A 273 23.64 -5.23 7.95
C SER A 273 23.91 -6.58 8.60
N LYS A 274 24.61 -6.54 9.73
CA LYS A 274 24.82 -7.71 10.59
C LYS A 274 23.77 -7.67 11.70
N SER A 275 22.99 -8.74 11.81
CA SER A 275 22.02 -8.92 12.91
C SER A 275 22.33 -10.18 13.70
N ALA A 276 21.75 -10.31 14.89
CA ALA A 276 21.82 -11.53 15.69
C ALA A 276 21.19 -12.74 14.99
N GLN A 277 20.24 -12.51 14.08
CA GLN A 277 19.47 -13.53 13.37
C GLN A 277 20.10 -13.92 12.02
N GLY A 278 21.26 -13.34 11.68
CA GLY A 278 21.95 -13.55 10.42
C GLY A 278 21.98 -12.29 9.55
N THR A 279 22.42 -12.45 8.30
CA THR A 279 22.53 -11.34 7.35
C THR A 279 21.80 -11.69 6.07
N PHE A 280 20.84 -10.84 5.69
CA PHE A 280 20.25 -10.87 4.36
C PHE A 280 21.08 -10.02 3.41
N TYR A 281 21.25 -10.51 2.18
CA TYR A 281 21.87 -9.76 1.09
C TYR A 281 21.14 -10.08 -0.21
N HIS A 282 21.24 -9.19 -1.19
CA HIS A 282 20.63 -9.39 -2.50
C HIS A 282 21.38 -10.43 -3.32
N VAL A 283 20.62 -11.35 -3.93
CA VAL A 283 21.12 -12.22 -5.01
C VAL A 283 21.43 -11.41 -6.27
N GLY A 284 20.66 -10.32 -6.49
CA GLY A 284 20.74 -9.49 -7.68
C GLY A 284 20.06 -10.13 -8.90
N THR A 285 19.81 -9.33 -9.93
CA THR A 285 19.33 -9.82 -11.24
C THR A 285 20.38 -10.68 -11.94
N ILE A 286 19.98 -11.42 -12.99
CA ILE A 286 20.94 -12.04 -13.90
C ILE A 286 21.90 -10.97 -14.43
N PRO A 287 23.22 -11.21 -14.45
CA PRO A 287 24.19 -10.26 -14.98
C PRO A 287 23.87 -9.89 -16.44
N ASN A 288 23.94 -8.60 -16.75
CA ASN A 288 23.84 -8.15 -18.15
C ASN A 288 25.15 -8.41 -18.92
N LEU A 289 25.20 -8.01 -20.20
CA LEU A 289 26.40 -8.16 -21.06
C LEU A 289 27.64 -7.43 -20.53
N LYS A 290 27.48 -6.47 -19.61
CA LYS A 290 28.57 -5.75 -18.93
C LYS A 290 28.90 -6.37 -17.55
N ASN A 291 28.41 -7.57 -17.29
CA ASN A 291 28.52 -8.29 -16.02
C ASN A 291 27.99 -7.51 -14.80
N ASN A 292 27.01 -6.62 -15.01
CA ASN A 292 26.38 -5.90 -13.92
C ASN A 292 25.12 -6.62 -13.46
N THR A 293 24.97 -6.79 -12.14
CA THR A 293 23.74 -7.18 -11.47
C THR A 293 23.07 -5.96 -10.85
N TYR A 294 21.77 -6.04 -10.60
CA TYR A 294 20.99 -4.95 -10.02
C TYR A 294 20.13 -5.46 -8.87
N VAL A 295 19.84 -4.59 -7.91
CA VAL A 295 18.75 -4.84 -6.97
C VAL A 295 17.42 -4.75 -7.71
N ALA A 296 16.51 -5.66 -7.38
CA ALA A 296 15.12 -5.61 -7.79
C ALA A 296 14.21 -5.98 -6.63
N ASP A 297 13.05 -5.31 -6.53
CA ASP A 297 11.95 -5.76 -5.69
C ASP A 297 10.87 -6.42 -6.54
N VAL A 298 10.18 -7.39 -5.97
CA VAL A 298 9.04 -8.07 -6.59
C VAL A 298 7.77 -7.63 -5.88
N ARG A 299 6.80 -7.16 -6.65
CA ARG A 299 5.49 -6.73 -6.19
C ARG A 299 4.50 -7.84 -6.50
N MET A 300 4.35 -8.75 -5.55
CA MET A 300 3.32 -9.79 -5.57
C MET A 300 2.01 -9.19 -5.05
N MET A 301 0.93 -9.32 -5.83
CA MET A 301 -0.39 -8.84 -5.45
C MET A 301 -1.33 -10.02 -5.33
N VAL A 302 -2.18 -9.97 -4.31
CA VAL A 302 -3.16 -11.02 -4.01
C VAL A 302 -4.52 -10.38 -3.78
N TYR A 303 -5.57 -11.18 -3.95
CA TYR A 303 -6.93 -10.81 -3.60
C TYR A 303 -7.57 -11.96 -2.83
N ALA A 304 -8.58 -11.64 -2.01
CA ALA A 304 -9.30 -12.62 -1.21
C ALA A 304 -10.48 -13.17 -2.01
N THR A 305 -10.71 -14.46 -1.88
CA THR A 305 -11.90 -15.15 -2.39
C THR A 305 -12.51 -15.96 -1.25
N LYS A 306 -13.73 -16.49 -1.44
CA LYS A 306 -14.35 -17.42 -0.47
C LYS A 306 -13.50 -18.65 -0.15
N ASP A 307 -12.61 -19.05 -1.07
CA ASP A 307 -11.74 -20.23 -0.94
C ASP A 307 -10.31 -19.84 -0.47
N GLY A 308 -10.08 -18.60 -0.07
CA GLY A 308 -8.78 -18.07 0.36
C GLY A 308 -8.12 -17.13 -0.65
N TYR A 309 -6.84 -16.82 -0.43
CA TYR A 309 -6.09 -15.88 -1.26
C TYR A 309 -5.70 -16.48 -2.61
N ARG A 310 -5.77 -15.66 -3.66
CA ARG A 310 -5.32 -16.00 -5.02
C ARG A 310 -4.30 -14.97 -5.50
N PRO A 311 -3.28 -15.38 -6.29
CA PRO A 311 -2.39 -14.43 -6.95
C PRO A 311 -3.18 -13.60 -7.96
N LEU A 312 -2.93 -12.30 -7.96
CA LEU A 312 -3.62 -11.33 -8.83
C LEU A 312 -2.74 -10.95 -10.03
N ALA A 313 -1.58 -10.37 -9.72
CA ALA A 313 -0.59 -9.91 -10.68
C ALA A 313 0.77 -9.80 -9.99
N CYS A 314 1.82 -9.80 -10.79
CA CYS A 314 3.19 -9.64 -10.32
C CYS A 314 3.96 -8.76 -11.30
N TYR A 315 4.80 -7.87 -10.76
CA TYR A 315 5.80 -7.13 -11.53
C TYR A 315 7.02 -6.89 -10.63
N ALA A 316 8.12 -6.47 -11.21
CA ALA A 316 9.30 -6.07 -10.47
C ALA A 316 9.74 -4.66 -10.84
N ARG A 317 10.53 -4.05 -9.97
CA ARG A 317 11.19 -2.77 -10.26
C ARG A 317 12.66 -2.91 -9.96
N ARG A 318 13.48 -2.41 -10.88
CA ARG A 318 14.94 -2.47 -10.78
C ARG A 318 15.51 -1.16 -10.22
N ALA A 319 16.59 -1.24 -9.46
CA ALA A 319 17.37 -0.09 -9.09
C ALA A 319 17.98 0.62 -10.32
N LYS A 320 18.35 1.88 -10.15
CA LYS A 320 18.90 2.72 -11.22
C LYS A 320 20.34 2.32 -11.57
N SER A 321 21.15 2.05 -10.55
CA SER A 321 22.56 1.72 -10.68
C SER A 321 22.84 0.25 -10.34
N PRO A 322 23.90 -0.34 -10.91
CA PRO A 322 24.33 -1.69 -10.56
C PRO A 322 24.63 -1.87 -9.07
N LEU A 323 24.36 -3.05 -8.54
CA LEU A 323 24.80 -3.44 -7.20
C LEU A 323 26.31 -3.72 -7.23
N LYS A 324 27.10 -2.95 -6.48
CA LYS A 324 28.56 -3.07 -6.43
C LYS A 324 29.02 -3.87 -5.21
N ASP A 325 30.18 -4.51 -5.33
CA ASP A 325 30.81 -5.27 -4.25
C ASP A 325 31.46 -4.38 -3.20
N THR A 326 31.75 -3.13 -3.55
CA THR A 326 32.26 -2.12 -2.64
C THR A 326 31.40 -0.87 -2.70
N LEU A 327 31.28 -0.21 -1.56
CA LEU A 327 30.63 1.08 -1.44
C LEU A 327 31.62 2.19 -1.86
N ASP A 328 31.09 3.16 -2.59
CA ASP A 328 31.78 4.39 -2.96
C ASP A 328 31.03 5.54 -2.30
N ASP A 329 31.62 6.15 -1.28
CA ASP A 329 31.00 7.22 -0.47
C ASP A 329 30.68 8.49 -1.29
N SER A 330 31.15 8.59 -2.54
CA SER A 330 30.78 9.65 -3.46
C SER A 330 29.39 9.46 -4.10
N LYS A 331 28.83 8.25 -4.03
CA LYS A 331 27.55 7.90 -4.65
C LYS A 331 26.48 7.62 -3.60
N ALA A 332 25.26 8.10 -3.87
CA ALA A 332 24.11 7.81 -3.02
C ALA A 332 23.80 6.31 -3.06
N SER A 333 23.70 5.66 -1.89
CA SER A 333 23.33 4.26 -1.76
C SER A 333 21.96 3.96 -2.37
N TRP A 334 21.07 4.96 -2.33
CA TRP A 334 19.73 4.88 -2.92
C TRP A 334 19.74 4.57 -4.42
N ASP A 335 20.73 5.02 -5.19
CA ASP A 335 20.77 4.73 -6.63
C ASP A 335 20.97 3.22 -6.88
N MET A 336 21.63 2.49 -5.97
CA MET A 336 21.87 1.05 -6.07
C MET A 336 20.78 0.19 -5.42
N LEU A 337 20.09 0.72 -4.41
CA LEU A 337 19.15 -0.05 -3.57
C LEU A 337 17.68 0.35 -3.80
N GLY A 338 17.45 1.62 -4.11
CA GLY A 338 16.12 2.18 -4.32
C GLY A 338 15.50 1.74 -5.63
N THR A 339 14.40 0.98 -5.55
CA THR A 339 13.65 0.52 -6.73
C THR A 339 12.43 1.37 -7.05
N ASN A 340 12.19 2.45 -6.29
CA ASN A 340 11.08 3.35 -6.56
C ASN A 340 11.20 3.99 -7.95
N LEU A 341 10.08 4.14 -8.64
CA LEU A 341 10.04 4.66 -10.01
C LEU A 341 9.72 6.15 -10.07
N SER A 342 9.19 6.75 -9.00
CA SER A 342 8.80 8.16 -9.01
C SER A 342 10.03 9.08 -9.09
N ILE A 343 9.95 10.08 -9.95
CA ILE A 343 10.93 11.14 -10.11
C ILE A 343 10.23 12.44 -9.70
N LEU A 344 10.82 13.17 -8.74
CA LEU A 344 10.39 14.54 -8.45
C LEU A 344 11.17 15.48 -9.37
N ASN A 345 10.46 16.21 -10.22
CA ASN A 345 11.04 17.18 -11.13
C ASN A 345 11.37 18.50 -10.39
N PRO A 346 12.29 19.33 -10.92
CA PRO A 346 12.64 20.60 -10.29
C PRO A 346 11.48 21.59 -10.14
N ASP A 347 10.44 21.46 -10.98
CA ASP A 347 9.22 22.26 -10.94
C ASP A 347 8.19 21.76 -9.91
N GLY A 348 8.52 20.72 -9.14
CA GLY A 348 7.65 20.09 -8.15
C GLY A 348 6.65 19.08 -8.75
N SER A 349 6.64 18.89 -10.08
CA SER A 349 5.83 17.86 -10.72
C SER A 349 6.42 16.46 -10.54
N TRP A 350 5.60 15.43 -10.73
CA TRP A 350 6.04 14.04 -10.62
C TRP A 350 6.08 13.38 -11.99
N SER A 351 7.18 12.67 -12.25
CA SER A 351 7.34 11.77 -13.39
C SER A 351 7.64 10.35 -12.92
N SER A 352 7.78 9.40 -13.85
CA SER A 352 8.13 8.03 -13.50
C SER A 352 9.07 7.36 -14.49
N ASP A 353 10.11 6.72 -13.96
CA ASP A 353 11.06 5.94 -14.76
C ASP A 353 10.49 4.56 -15.10
N THR A 354 9.68 4.50 -16.15
CA THR A 354 9.08 3.24 -16.63
C THR A 354 10.10 2.26 -17.20
N SER A 355 11.30 2.70 -17.58
CA SER A 355 12.35 1.83 -18.14
C SER A 355 12.91 0.82 -17.14
N ARG A 356 12.68 1.05 -15.84
CA ARG A 356 13.08 0.15 -14.74
C ARG A 356 11.93 -0.74 -14.25
N LEU A 357 10.73 -0.59 -14.81
CA LEU A 357 9.63 -1.51 -14.57
C LEU A 357 9.87 -2.79 -15.38
N ILE A 358 9.73 -3.95 -14.72
CA ILE A 358 9.87 -5.25 -15.34
C ILE A 358 8.53 -5.96 -15.16
N LEU A 359 7.80 -6.12 -16.26
CA LEU A 359 6.51 -6.81 -16.25
C LEU A 359 6.74 -8.33 -16.24
N MET A 360 5.75 -9.07 -15.75
CA MET A 360 5.76 -10.53 -15.81
C MET A 360 5.43 -11.00 -17.23
N ASP A 361 6.41 -10.92 -18.12
CA ASP A 361 6.37 -11.43 -19.49
C ASP A 361 7.49 -12.47 -19.75
N ARG A 362 7.44 -13.10 -20.92
CA ARG A 362 8.38 -14.18 -21.30
C ARG A 362 9.81 -13.70 -21.55
N MET A 363 10.05 -12.40 -21.75
CA MET A 363 11.36 -11.87 -22.14
C MET A 363 12.08 -11.17 -20.98
N ASP A 364 11.40 -10.24 -20.32
CA ASP A 364 12.01 -9.34 -19.35
C ASP A 364 12.01 -9.90 -17.94
N PHE A 365 10.97 -10.65 -17.53
CA PHE A 365 10.89 -11.18 -16.17
C PHE A 365 11.99 -12.20 -15.87
N ASN A 366 12.38 -12.98 -16.87
CA ASN A 366 13.48 -13.94 -16.76
C ASN A 366 14.82 -13.28 -16.39
N LYS A 367 15.01 -11.99 -16.70
CA LYS A 367 16.23 -11.23 -16.34
C LYS A 367 16.39 -11.06 -14.82
N LEU A 368 15.32 -11.25 -14.05
CA LEU A 368 15.38 -11.21 -12.58
C LEU A 368 16.08 -12.42 -11.99
N GLY A 369 16.15 -13.55 -12.72
CA GLY A 369 16.74 -14.79 -12.22
C GLY A 369 15.90 -15.46 -11.12
N ILE A 370 14.59 -15.22 -11.13
CA ILE A 370 13.61 -15.74 -10.16
C ILE A 370 13.01 -17.04 -10.68
N SER A 371 13.03 -18.07 -9.83
CA SER A 371 12.44 -19.38 -10.11
C SER A 371 10.96 -19.44 -9.70
N ILE A 372 10.28 -20.52 -10.07
CA ILE A 372 8.91 -20.76 -9.61
C ILE A 372 8.84 -20.94 -8.09
N ASP A 373 9.86 -21.57 -7.48
CA ASP A 373 9.93 -21.75 -6.03
C ASP A 373 10.03 -20.40 -5.31
N ASP A 374 10.80 -19.45 -5.86
CA ASP A 374 10.85 -18.08 -5.32
C ASP A 374 9.50 -17.37 -5.44
N LEU A 375 8.74 -17.59 -6.53
CA LEU A 375 7.41 -16.99 -6.69
C LEU A 375 6.40 -17.60 -5.72
N ILE A 376 6.44 -18.91 -5.49
CA ILE A 376 5.62 -19.59 -4.49
C ILE A 376 5.96 -19.06 -3.10
N ASP A 377 7.25 -18.96 -2.78
CA ASP A 377 7.74 -18.42 -1.51
C ASP A 377 7.30 -16.96 -1.31
N GLY A 378 7.41 -16.13 -2.36
CA GLY A 378 6.92 -14.76 -2.35
C GLY A 378 5.39 -14.66 -2.20
N PHE A 379 4.63 -15.58 -2.79
CA PHE A 379 3.18 -15.66 -2.60
C PHE A 379 2.85 -16.02 -1.15
N VAL A 380 3.51 -17.03 -0.56
CA VAL A 380 3.32 -17.40 0.85
C VAL A 380 3.63 -16.23 1.78
N GLN A 381 4.76 -15.54 1.57
CA GLN A 381 5.11 -14.35 2.37
C GLN A 381 4.04 -13.24 2.26
N THR A 382 3.47 -13.04 1.06
CA THR A 382 2.41 -12.06 0.81
C THR A 382 1.10 -12.43 1.50
N VAL A 383 0.74 -13.72 1.49
CA VAL A 383 -0.45 -14.22 2.17
C VAL A 383 -0.30 -14.10 3.68
N LEU A 384 0.85 -14.51 4.24
CA LEU A 384 1.12 -14.39 5.67
C LEU A 384 1.08 -12.92 6.12
N SER A 385 1.72 -11.99 5.39
CA SER A 385 1.68 -10.57 5.75
C SER A 385 0.27 -9.99 5.67
N SER A 386 -0.53 -10.39 4.68
CA SER A 386 -1.94 -10.00 4.56
C SER A 386 -2.79 -10.53 5.71
N MET A 387 -2.57 -11.80 6.11
CA MET A 387 -3.23 -12.42 7.27
C MET A 387 -2.86 -11.74 8.59
N ALA A 388 -1.59 -11.36 8.78
CA ALA A 388 -1.16 -10.61 9.96
C ALA A 388 -1.90 -9.27 10.07
N ILE A 389 -2.02 -8.54 8.95
CA ILE A 389 -2.74 -7.26 8.90
C ILE A 389 -4.23 -7.45 9.13
N ASP A 390 -4.85 -8.49 8.57
CA ASP A 390 -6.26 -8.82 8.81
C ASP A 390 -6.52 -9.13 10.28
N LYS A 391 -5.70 -9.98 10.90
CA LYS A 391 -5.79 -10.30 12.33
C LYS A 391 -5.58 -9.06 13.20
N MET A 392 -4.64 -8.18 12.84
CA MET A 392 -4.46 -6.92 13.55
C MET A 392 -5.66 -6.00 13.39
N SER A 393 -6.26 -5.94 12.19
CA SER A 393 -7.47 -5.17 11.92
C SER A 393 -8.63 -5.64 12.80
N LYS A 394 -8.83 -6.95 12.94
CA LYS A 394 -9.83 -7.57 13.84
C LYS A 394 -9.56 -7.31 15.32
N ARG A 395 -8.30 -7.11 15.74
CA ARG A 395 -7.98 -6.75 17.13
C ARG A 395 -8.31 -5.29 17.43
N LEU A 396 -8.10 -4.42 16.44
CA LEU A 396 -8.33 -2.99 16.52
C LEU A 396 -9.80 -2.60 16.26
N LEU A 397 -10.58 -3.45 15.58
CA LEU A 397 -12.03 -3.31 15.44
C LEU A 397 -12.74 -4.34 16.32
N ARG A 398 -13.32 -3.87 17.42
CA ARG A 398 -14.16 -4.70 18.31
C ARG A 398 -15.63 -4.43 18.02
N ASP A 399 -16.52 -5.21 18.63
CA ASP A 399 -17.98 -5.06 18.48
C ASP A 399 -18.50 -3.64 18.79
N LYS A 400 -17.75 -2.85 19.58
CA LYS A 400 -18.07 -1.46 19.95
C LYS A 400 -17.40 -0.40 19.05
N GLY A 401 -16.75 -0.79 17.96
CA GLY A 401 -16.02 0.10 17.04
C GLY A 401 -14.51 0.02 17.18
N PHE A 402 -13.82 1.09 16.77
CA PHE A 402 -12.37 1.19 16.75
C PHE A 402 -11.77 1.38 18.15
N ASP A 403 -10.86 0.50 18.55
CA ASP A 403 -10.14 0.56 19.82
C ASP A 403 -8.95 1.53 19.71
N SER A 404 -9.24 2.81 19.88
CA SER A 404 -8.25 3.89 19.83
C SER A 404 -7.17 3.76 20.90
N GLN A 405 -7.51 3.25 22.08
CA GLN A 405 -6.55 3.07 23.18
C GLN A 405 -5.52 1.99 22.84
N LEU A 406 -5.99 0.84 22.33
CA LEU A 406 -5.10 -0.20 21.83
C LEU A 406 -4.25 0.32 20.67
N PHE A 407 -4.84 1.05 19.73
CA PHE A 407 -4.10 1.61 18.60
C PHE A 407 -2.96 2.53 19.06
N VAL A 408 -3.21 3.48 19.96
CA VAL A 408 -2.19 4.39 20.50
C VAL A 408 -1.09 3.62 21.23
N SER A 409 -1.42 2.54 21.94
CA SER A 409 -0.40 1.70 22.58
C SER A 409 0.52 0.98 21.57
N LEU A 410 0.00 0.67 20.39
CA LEU A 410 0.73 0.02 19.29
C LEU A 410 1.41 1.02 18.36
N ASN A 411 0.97 2.28 18.34
CA ASN A 411 1.49 3.35 17.48
C ASN A 411 1.83 4.57 18.34
N LYS A 412 3.02 4.58 18.94
CA LYS A 412 3.47 5.57 19.93
C LYS A 412 3.93 6.91 19.31
N ASP A 413 3.12 7.46 18.40
CA ASP A 413 3.39 8.70 17.69
C ASP A 413 2.18 9.63 17.83
N ASP A 414 2.34 10.64 18.68
CA ASP A 414 1.26 11.58 19.01
C ASP A 414 0.94 12.48 17.82
N SER A 415 1.94 12.85 17.01
CA SER A 415 1.75 13.66 15.80
C SER A 415 0.86 12.94 14.79
N PHE A 416 1.10 11.66 14.56
CA PHE A 416 0.25 10.84 13.70
C PHE A 416 -1.15 10.61 14.31
N THR A 417 -1.21 10.33 15.61
CA THR A 417 -2.49 10.10 16.30
C THR A 417 -3.38 11.33 16.18
N LYS A 418 -2.81 12.52 16.35
CA LYS A 418 -3.51 13.79 16.16
C LYS A 418 -3.98 13.98 14.71
N GLU A 419 -3.12 13.73 13.72
CA GLU A 419 -3.49 13.80 12.29
C GLU A 419 -4.71 12.93 11.98
N MET A 420 -4.76 11.72 12.55
CA MET A 420 -5.87 10.80 12.34
C MET A 420 -7.14 11.22 13.09
N MET A 421 -7.01 11.63 14.36
CA MET A 421 -8.16 11.95 15.21
C MET A 421 -8.82 13.31 14.89
N ASP A 422 -8.04 14.33 14.51
CA ASP A 422 -8.59 15.66 14.16
C ASP A 422 -9.58 15.55 12.98
N THR A 423 -9.37 14.57 12.09
CA THR A 423 -10.27 14.26 10.97
C THR A 423 -11.65 13.75 11.43
N HIS A 424 -11.74 13.15 12.62
CA HIS A 424 -12.96 12.54 13.16
C HIS A 424 -13.74 13.44 14.12
N VAL A 425 -13.21 14.64 14.44
CA VAL A 425 -13.86 15.62 15.33
C VAL A 425 -14.56 16.74 14.55
N GLU A 426 -14.12 17.02 13.31
CA GLU A 426 -14.67 18.10 12.45
C GLU A 426 -15.80 17.65 11.48
N GLN A 427 -16.15 16.35 11.45
CA GLN A 427 -17.25 15.79 10.64
C GLN A 427 -18.38 15.31 11.55
#